data_AF-A0A344PIY9-F1
#
_entry.id   AF-A0A344PIY9-F1
#
_cell.length_a   1.000
_cell.length_b   1.000
_cell.length_c   1.000
_cell.angle_alpha   90.00
_cell.angle_beta   90.00
_cell.angle_gamma   90.00
#
_symmetry.space_group_name_H-M   'P 1'
#
loop_
_entity.id
_entity.type
_entity.pdbx_description
1 polymer ?
#
loop_
_entity_poly.entity_id
_entity_poly.type
_entity_poly.pdbx_seq_one_letter_code
_entity_poly.pdbx_strand_id
1 'polypeptide(L)' 'MANPVQFISQVRAEAAKIAWPNRREVVTTTIMVLIMATITSLFFFMVDLLIRGGLTFVLRSVGG' A
#
# COMPACT_ATOMS: atom_id res chain seq x y z
N MET A 1 17.89 -28.78 28.68
CA MET A 1 18.01 -28.55 27.22
C MET A 1 16.75 -27.81 26.81
N ALA A 2 16.88 -26.62 26.21
CA ALA A 2 15.74 -25.79 25.81
C ALA A 2 14.73 -26.66 25.08
N ASN A 3 13.54 -26.85 25.66
CA ASN A 3 12.54 -27.76 25.13
C ASN A 3 11.70 -26.94 24.12
N PRO A 4 11.99 -27.03 22.80
CA PRO A 4 11.41 -26.13 21.79
C PRO A 4 9.88 -26.18 21.77
N VAL A 5 9.31 -27.31 22.20
CA VAL A 5 7.87 -27.51 22.35
C VAL A 5 7.27 -26.59 23.43
N GLN A 6 7.97 -26.35 24.54
CA GLN A 6 7.53 -25.43 25.59
C GLN A 6 7.63 -23.96 25.13
N PHE A 7 8.65 -23.62 24.34
CA PHE A 7 8.81 -22.27 23.79
C PHE A 7 7.65 -21.89 22.84
N ILE A 8 7.22 -22.81 21.97
CA ILE A 8 6.04 -22.60 21.10
C ILE A 8 4.78 -22.38 21.94
N SER A 9 4.62 -23.11 23.05
CA SER A 9 3.46 -22.94 23.94
C SER A 9 3.46 -21.57 24.64
N GLN A 10 4.63 -21.06 25.03
CA GLN A 10 4.81 -19.72 25.60
C GLN A 10 4.55 -18.63 24.56
N VAL A 11 5.08 -18.76 23.34
CA VAL A 11 4.84 -17.81 22.23
C VAL A 11 3.35 -17.78 21.86
N ARG A 12 2.65 -18.93 21.86
CA ARG A 12 1.20 -18.96 21.63
C ARG A 12 0.43 -18.25 22.75
N ALA A 13 0.84 -18.42 24.01
CA ALA A 13 0.23 -17.74 25.14
C ALA A 13 0.45 -16.21 25.10
N GLU A 14 1.62 -15.76 24.66
CA GLU A 14 1.93 -14.34 24.50
C GLU A 14 1.25 -13.76 23.24
N ALA A 15 1.18 -14.53 22.16
CA ALA A 15 0.45 -14.16 20.95
C ALA A 15 -1.07 -14.04 21.17
N ALA A 16 -1.62 -14.80 22.12
CA ALA A 16 -3.03 -14.68 22.52
C ALA A 16 -3.34 -13.40 23.29
N LYS A 17 -2.33 -12.73 23.88
CA LYS A 17 -2.48 -11.41 24.50
C LYS A 17 -2.54 -10.29 23.44
N ILE A 18 -2.20 -10.59 22.18
CA ILE A 18 -2.27 -9.62 21.09
C ILE A 18 -3.75 -9.41 20.74
N ALA A 19 -4.28 -8.26 21.14
CA ALA A 19 -5.59 -7.80 20.71
C ALA A 19 -5.50 -7.36 19.25
N TRP A 20 -5.82 -8.27 18.32
CA TRP A 20 -5.90 -7.92 16.91
C TRP A 20 -7.14 -7.05 16.64
N PRO A 21 -7.00 -6.02 15.78
CA PRO A 21 -8.11 -5.15 15.42
C PRO A 21 -9.24 -5.96 14.80
N ASN A 22 -10.47 -5.54 15.08
CA ASN A 22 -11.65 -6.23 14.58
C ASN A 22 -11.69 -6.16 13.04
N ARG A 23 -12.22 -7.19 12.38
CA ARG A 23 -12.33 -7.24 10.90
C ARG A 23 -12.98 -5.98 10.33
N ARG A 24 -13.91 -5.36 11.07
CA ARG A 24 -14.58 -4.12 10.69
C ARG A 24 -13.63 -2.91 10.67
N GLU A 25 -12.74 -2.78 11.65
CA GLU A 25 -11.77 -1.69 11.73
C GLU A 25 -10.75 -1.79 10.61
N VAL A 26 -10.29 -3.01 10.31
CA VAL A 26 -9.38 -3.28 9.20
C VAL A 26 -10.02 -2.86 7.89
N VAL A 27 -11.28 -3.27 7.62
CA VAL A 27 -12.00 -2.91 6.40
C VAL A 27 -12.18 -1.40 6.26
N THR A 28 -12.60 -0.71 7.32
CA THR A 28 -12.76 0.75 7.30
C THR A 28 -11.44 1.45 6.97
N THR A 29 -10.35 1.02 7.60
CA THR A 29 -9.01 1.59 7.36
C THR A 29 -8.53 1.29 5.94
N THR A 30 -8.77 0.09 5.42
CA THR A 30 -8.45 -0.26 4.02
C THR A 30 -9.20 0.61 3.02
N ILE A 31 -10.50 0.89 3.26
CA ILE A 31 -11.30 1.75 2.39
C ILE A 31 -10.72 3.17 2.34
N MET A 32 -10.33 3.72 3.50
CA MET A 32 -9.68 5.04 3.56
C MET A 32 -8.39 5.09 2.73
N VAL A 33 -7.55 4.06 2.84
CA VAL A 33 -6.33 3.96 2.03
C VAL A 33 -6.64 3.83 0.54
N LEU A 34 -7.65 3.04 0.16
CA LEU A 34 -8.09 2.92 -1.23
C LEU A 34 -8.54 4.25 -1.81
N ILE A 35 -9.27 5.07 -1.05
CA ILE A 35 -9.70 6.40 -1.49
C ILE A 35 -8.47 7.29 -1.76
N MET A 36 -7.53 7.35 -0.82
CA MET A 36 -6.30 8.14 -0.99
C MET A 36 -5.47 7.64 -2.20
N ALA A 37 -5.32 6.34 -2.35
CA ALA A 37 -4.61 5.73 -3.46
C ALA A 37 -5.28 6.03 -4.80
N THR A 38 -6.61 6.02 -4.85
CA THR A 38 -7.38 6.34 -6.07
C THR A 38 -7.20 7.79 -6.48
N ILE A 39 -7.26 8.74 -5.53
CA ILE A 39 -7.03 10.17 -5.80
C ILE A 39 -5.59 10.37 -6.31
N THR A 40 -4.62 9.76 -5.65
CA THR A 40 -3.20 9.84 -6.04
C THR A 40 -2.97 9.24 -7.43
N SER A 41 -3.59 8.09 -7.72
CA SER A 41 -3.52 7.44 -9.04
C SER A 41 -4.11 8.33 -10.14
N LEU A 42 -5.19 9.05 -9.86
CA LEU A 42 -5.80 9.96 -10.83
C LEU A 42 -4.90 11.18 -11.09
N PHE A 43 -4.25 11.70 -10.06
CA PHE A 43 -3.25 12.76 -10.20
C PHE A 43 -2.06 12.31 -11.07
N PHE A 44 -1.49 11.14 -10.78
CA PHE A 44 -0.39 10.61 -11.59
C PHE A 44 -0.81 10.40 -13.04
N PHE A 45 -1.99 9.83 -13.28
CA PHE A 45 -2.53 9.67 -14.63
C PHE A 45 -2.56 11.00 -15.40
N MET A 46 -3.03 12.09 -14.79
CA MET A 46 -3.01 13.41 -15.45
C MET A 46 -1.60 13.90 -15.77
N VAL A 47 -0.65 13.71 -14.85
CA VAL A 47 0.75 14.08 -15.05
C VAL A 47 1.38 13.26 -16.17
N ASP A 48 1.10 11.95 -16.24
CA ASP A 48 1.58 11.08 -17.32
C ASP A 48 1.10 11.55 -18.70
N LEU A 49 -0.15 12.01 -18.81
CA LEU A 49 -0.67 12.58 -20.06
C LEU A 49 0.05 13.88 -20.44
N LEU A 50 0.28 14.77 -19.47
CA LEU A 50 1.00 16.02 -19.69
C LEU A 50 2.45 15.75 -20.13
N ILE A 51 3.14 14.82 -19.46
CA ILE A 51 4.51 14.45 -19.80
C ILE A 51 4.56 13.83 -21.20
N ARG A 52 3.66 12.90 -21.54
CA ARG A 52 3.61 12.31 -22.89
C ARG A 52 3.35 13.35 -23.98
N GLY A 53 2.40 14.26 -23.74
CA GLY A 53 2.09 15.35 -24.66
C GLY A 53 3.27 16.31 -24.84
N GLY A 54 3.88 16.73 -23.73
CA GLY A 54 5.04 17.61 -23.72
C GLY A 54 6.26 16.97 -24.39
N LEU A 55 6.56 15.71 -24.11
CA LEU A 55 7.68 14.99 -24.72
C LEU A 55 7.47 14.86 -26.24
N THR A 56 6.26 14.55 -26.68
CA THR A 56 5.94 14.46 -28.11
C THR A 56 6.08 15.81 -28.81
N PHE A 57 5.68 16.91 -28.14
CA PHE A 57 5.85 18.26 -28.66
C PHE A 57 7.34 18.63 -28.79
N VAL A 58 8.13 18.40 -27.73
CA VAL A 58 9.57 18.70 -27.72
C VAL A 58 10.33 17.87 -28.77
N LEU A 59 10.04 16.56 -28.87
CA LEU A 59 10.67 15.69 -29.86
C LEU A 59 10.34 16.13 -31.29
N ARG A 60 9.12 16.60 -31.56
CA ARG A 60 8.75 17.16 -32.87
C ARG A 60 9.42 18.50 -33.16
N SER A 61 9.62 19.36 -32.16
CA SER A 61 10.29 20.66 -32.35
C SER A 61 11.81 20.56 -32.47
N VAL A 62 12.42 19.49 -31.95
CA VAL A 62 13.89 19.30 -31.96
C VAL A 62 14.34 18.34 -33.08
N GLY A 63 13.52 17.35 -33.44
CA GLY A 63 13.83 16.38 -34.49
C GLY A 63 13.30 16.75 -35.88
N GLY A 64 12.63 17.90 -36.03
CA GLY A 64 12.21 18.50 -37.30
C GLY A 64 13.14 19.60 -37.76
#